data_AF-A0A932LVY3-F1
#
_entry.id   AF-A0A932LVY3-F1
#
_cell.length_a   1.000
_cell.length_b   1.000
_cell.length_c   1.000
_cell.angle_alpha   90.00
_cell.angle_beta   90.00
_cell.angle_gamma   90.00
#
_symmetry.space_group_name_H-M   'P 1'
#
loop_
_entity.id
_entity.type
_entity.pdbx_description
1 polymer ?
#
loop_
_entity_poly.entity_id
_entity_poly.type
_entity_poly.pdbx_seq_one_letter_code
_entity_poly.pdbx_strand_id
1 'polypeptide(L)'
;MKIEGSYTFKAPRQRVWDVLLDPKIIAQCMPGCEGLTELAPDRYEATMKVGIAAVKGSYKGKISIKEKAAPSHYVLSGEGSGGP
;
A
#
# COMPACT_ATOMS: atom_id res chain seq x y z
N MET A 1 6.30 -15.71 -6.74
CA MET A 1 6.94 -14.82 -7.75
C MET A 1 7.83 -13.84 -7.00
N LYS A 2 9.06 -13.62 -7.44
CA LYS A 2 9.97 -12.63 -6.84
C LYS A 2 10.23 -11.54 -7.87
N ILE A 3 9.90 -10.29 -7.53
CA ILE A 3 10.10 -9.11 -8.38
C ILE A 3 10.91 -8.12 -7.57
N GLU A 4 11.93 -7.56 -8.18
CA GLU A 4 12.77 -6.51 -7.59
C GLU A 4 12.79 -5.32 -8.54
N GLY A 5 12.87 -4.11 -7.99
CA GLY A 5 12.90 -2.87 -8.76
C GLY A 5 13.42 -1.73 -7.90
N SER A 6 13.91 -0.69 -8.57
CA SER A 6 14.41 0.52 -7.92
C SER A 6 13.96 1.76 -8.69
N TYR A 7 13.74 2.84 -7.95
CA TYR A 7 13.39 4.14 -8.50
C TYR A 7 14.07 5.23 -7.67
N THR A 8 14.56 6.28 -8.33
CA THR A 8 15.23 7.40 -7.66
C THR A 8 14.31 8.63 -7.64
N PHE A 9 13.94 9.05 -6.44
CA PHE A 9 13.20 10.30 -6.23
C PHE A 9 14.15 11.50 -6.18
N LYS A 10 13.77 12.60 -6.84
CA LYS A 10 14.44 13.91 -6.70
C LYS A 10 13.89 14.67 -5.48
N ALA A 11 14.00 14.06 -4.29
CA ALA A 11 13.49 14.62 -3.03
C ALA A 11 14.33 14.15 -1.83
N PRO A 12 14.30 14.88 -0.69
CA PRO A 12 14.97 14.43 0.53
C PRO A 12 14.42 13.07 1.02
N ARG A 13 15.32 12.20 1.51
CA ARG A 13 14.96 10.84 1.96
C ARG A 13 13.84 10.83 2.99
N GLN A 14 13.87 11.74 3.96
CA GLN A 14 12.83 11.83 4.99
C GLN A 14 11.45 12.13 4.39
N ARG A 15 11.37 13.07 3.43
CA ARG A 15 10.10 13.37 2.76
C ARG A 15 9.56 12.15 2.00
N VAL A 16 10.43 11.41 1.33
CA VAL A 16 10.03 10.17 0.63
C VAL A 16 9.51 9.15 1.63
N TRP A 17 10.22 8.96 2.74
CA TRP A 17 9.81 8.06 3.82
C TRP A 17 8.42 8.41 4.38
N ASP A 18 8.20 9.68 4.72
CA ASP A 18 6.93 10.16 5.29
C ASP A 18 5.77 9.91 4.31
N VAL A 19 6.00 10.16 3.01
CA VAL A 19 5.00 9.94 1.96
C VAL A 19 4.71 8.46 1.72
N LEU A 20 5.73 7.60 1.77
CA LEU A 20 5.57 6.14 1.60
C LEU A 20 4.82 5.48 2.77
N LEU A 21 4.68 6.18 3.90
CA LEU A 21 3.92 5.75 5.07
C LEU A 21 2.63 6.54 5.28
N ASP A 22 2.32 7.53 4.43
CA ASP A 22 1.09 8.30 4.54
C ASP A 22 -0.07 7.51 3.91
N PRO A 23 -1.04 7.02 4.71
CA PRO A 23 -2.15 6.23 4.19
C PRO A 23 -2.98 6.98 3.15
N LYS A 24 -3.11 8.31 3.25
CA LYS A 24 -3.87 9.10 2.29
C LYS A 24 -3.20 9.12 0.93
N ILE A 25 -1.87 9.23 0.89
CA ILE A 25 -1.12 9.22 -0.36
C ILE A 25 -1.09 7.82 -0.95
N ILE A 26 -0.85 6.79 -0.13
CA ILE A 26 -0.87 5.40 -0.58
C ILE A 26 -2.21 5.05 -1.22
N ALA A 27 -3.34 5.44 -0.60
CA ALA A 27 -4.67 5.22 -1.14
C ALA A 27 -4.85 5.84 -2.54
N GLN A 28 -4.30 7.03 -2.78
CA GLN A 28 -4.37 7.70 -4.09
C GLN A 28 -3.51 7.02 -5.16
N CYS A 29 -2.44 6.33 -4.77
CA CYS A 29 -1.55 5.62 -5.69
C CYS A 29 -2.05 4.21 -6.05
N MET A 30 -2.95 3.62 -5.26
CA MET A 30 -3.46 2.27 -5.49
C MET A 30 -4.62 2.27 -6.51
N PRO A 31 -4.51 1.51 -7.63
CA PRO A 31 -5.56 1.44 -8.63
C PRO A 31 -6.89 0.93 -8.06
N GLY A 32 -7.95 1.72 -8.22
CA GLY A 32 -9.29 1.33 -7.77
C GLY A 32 -9.47 1.34 -6.24
N CYS A 33 -8.54 1.91 -5.48
CA CYS A 33 -8.72 2.07 -4.03
C CYS A 33 -9.88 3.04 -3.74
N GLU A 34 -10.91 2.55 -3.08
CA GLU A 34 -12.06 3.34 -2.64
C GLU A 34 -11.88 3.86 -1.21
N GLY A 35 -11.06 3.19 -0.40
CA GLY A 35 -10.77 3.63 0.97
C GLY A 35 -9.66 2.83 1.64
N LEU A 36 -8.97 3.48 2.58
CA LEU A 36 -7.96 2.89 3.44
C LEU A 36 -8.23 3.33 4.90
N THR A 37 -8.55 2.36 5.75
CA THR A 37 -8.91 2.58 7.15
C THR A 37 -7.80 2.05 8.04
N GLU A 38 -7.29 2.88 8.95
CA GLU A 38 -6.38 2.42 9.99
C GLU A 38 -7.15 1.65 11.07
N LEU A 39 -6.78 0.40 11.28
CA LEU A 39 -7.39 -0.48 12.29
C LEU A 39 -6.62 -0.44 13.60
N ALA A 40 -5.31 -0.24 13.52
CA ALA A 40 -4.36 -0.10 14.63
C ALA A 40 -3.07 0.53 14.08
N PRO A 41 -2.12 0.95 14.94
CA PRO A 41 -0.83 1.45 14.46
C PRO A 41 -0.19 0.46 13.47
N ASP A 42 0.18 0.96 12.30
CA ASP A 42 0.80 0.19 11.20
C ASP A 42 -0.07 -0.94 10.60
N ARG A 43 -1.39 -0.94 10.88
CA ARG A 43 -2.33 -1.94 10.36
C ARG A 43 -3.53 -1.27 9.71
N TYR A 44 -3.79 -1.60 8.46
CA TYR A 44 -4.81 -0.96 7.65
C TYR A 44 -5.71 -1.99 6.95
N GLU A 45 -6.95 -1.60 6.68
CA GLU A 45 -7.85 -2.29 5.76
C GLU A 45 -8.13 -1.39 4.56
N ALA A 46 -7.85 -1.91 3.37
CA ALA A 46 -8.10 -1.26 2.09
C ALA A 46 -9.32 -1.90 1.42
N THR A 47 -10.20 -1.07 0.85
CA THR A 47 -11.25 -1.53 -0.08
C THR A 47 -10.88 -1.10 -1.48
N MET A 48 -10.84 -2.06 -2.42
CA MET A 48 -10.49 -1.80 -3.82
C MET A 48 -11.56 -2.33 -4.76
N LYS A 49 -11.90 -1.53 -5.77
CA LYS A 49 -12.74 -1.91 -6.89
C LYS A 49 -11.94 -1.83 -8.17
N VAL A 50 -11.53 -2.98 -8.68
CA VAL A 50 -10.70 -3.03 -9.88
C VAL A 50 -11.61 -3.23 -11.09
N GLY A 51 -11.49 -2.33 -12.08
CA GLY A 51 -12.28 -2.37 -13.32
C GLY A 51 -11.58 -3.01 -14.51
N ILE A 52 -10.37 -3.55 -14.32
CA ILE A 52 -9.57 -4.16 -15.38
C ILE A 52 -10.21 -5.51 -15.74
N ALA A 53 -10.58 -5.70 -17.01
CA ALA A 53 -11.42 -6.82 -17.45
C ALA A 53 -10.96 -8.21 -16.97
N ALA A 54 -9.65 -8.46 -16.89
CA ALA A 54 -9.09 -9.73 -16.43
C ALA A 54 -9.20 -9.98 -14.91
N VAL A 55 -9.43 -8.94 -14.11
CA VAL A 55 -9.42 -8.96 -12.63
C VAL A 55 -10.54 -8.07 -12.05
N LYS A 56 -11.67 -7.98 -12.76
CA LYS A 56 -12.79 -7.17 -12.33
C LYS A 56 -13.38 -7.75 -11.04
N GLY A 57 -13.56 -6.92 -10.02
CA GLY A 57 -14.09 -7.38 -8.74
C GLY A 57 -13.98 -6.32 -7.64
N SER A 58 -14.53 -6.65 -6.48
CA SER A 58 -14.36 -5.89 -5.24
C SER A 58 -13.54 -6.71 -4.25
N TYR A 59 -12.50 -6.09 -3.71
CA TYR A 59 -11.49 -6.71 -2.88
C TYR A 59 -11.34 -5.95 -1.58
N LYS A 60 -11.14 -6.70 -0.48
CA LYS A 60 -10.67 -6.17 0.78
C LYS A 60 -9.25 -6.65 1.03
N GLY A 61 -8.35 -5.72 1.33
CA GLY A 61 -6.96 -6.01 1.63
C GLY A 61 -6.63 -5.61 3.07
N LYS A 62 -5.98 -6.48 3.83
CA LYS A 62 -5.33 -6.11 5.10
C LYS A 62 -3.87 -5.85 4.84
N ILE A 63 -3.37 -4.73 5.34
CA ILE A 63 -1.99 -4.29 5.17
C ILE A 63 -1.36 -4.17 6.55
N SER A 64 -0.12 -4.62 6.68
CA SER A 64 0.70 -4.43 7.88
C SER A 64 2.09 -3.95 7.51
N ILE A 65 2.60 -2.98 8.28
CA ILE A 65 3.96 -2.46 8.15
C ILE A 65 4.77 -2.94 9.36
N LYS A 66 5.95 -3.52 9.11
CA LYS A 66 6.83 -4.12 10.11
C LYS A 66 8.27 -3.71 9.88
N GLU A 67 9.13 -4.00 10.85
CA GLU A 67 10.58 -3.85 10.74
C GLU A 67 11.01 -2.43 10.33
N LYS A 68 10.32 -1.41 10.86
CA LYS A 68 10.62 -0.01 10.53
C LYS A 68 11.97 0.41 11.09
N ALA A 69 12.89 0.74 10.21
CA ALA A 69 14.13 1.46 10.49
C ALA A 69 14.13 2.75 9.67
N ALA A 70 13.55 3.81 10.25
CA ALA A 70 13.40 5.07 9.55
C ALA A 70 14.77 5.76 9.31
N PRO A 71 14.96 6.47 8.17
CA PRO A 71 14.12 6.54 6.97
C PRO A 71 14.63 5.62 5.84
N SER A 72 15.13 4.42 6.16
CA SER A 72 15.85 3.57 5.21
C SER A 72 15.19 2.24 4.90
N HIS A 73 14.36 1.68 5.78
CA HIS A 73 13.81 0.35 5.60
C HIS A 73 12.47 0.12 6.32
N TYR A 74 11.54 -0.57 5.66
CA TYR A 74 10.38 -1.20 6.26
C TYR A 74 9.95 -2.41 5.41
N VAL A 75 9.18 -3.31 6.00
CA VAL A 75 8.53 -4.42 5.30
C VAL A 75 7.03 -4.21 5.29
N LEU A 76 6.42 -4.21 4.10
CA LEU A 76 4.96 -4.15 3.92
C LEU A 76 4.44 -5.53 3.53
N SER A 77 3.52 -6.06 4.32
CA SER A 77 2.81 -7.32 4.04
C SER A 77 1.34 -7.04 3.77
N GLY A 78 0.80 -7.59 2.69
CA GLY A 78 -0.60 -7.46 2.32
C GLY A 78 -1.28 -8.82 2.14
N GLU A 79 -2.50 -8.95 2.66
CA GLU A 79 -3.38 -10.11 2.46
C GLU A 79 -4.69 -9.63 1.84
N GLY A 80 -5.07 -10.19 0.68
CA GLY A 80 -6.31 -9.84 -0.01
C GLY A 80 -7.35 -10.95 0.11
N SER A 81 -8.60 -10.59 0.37
CA SER A 81 -9.77 -11.45 0.23
C SER A 81 -10.83 -10.76 -0.63
N GLY A 82 -11.44 -11.51 -1.54
CA GLY A 82 -12.39 -10.99 -2.51
C GLY A 82 -12.52 -11.90 -3.72
N GLY A 83 -13.66 -11.83 -4.38
CA GLY A 83 -13.98 -12.60 -5.57
C GLY A 83 -14.47 -11.70 -6.71
N PRO A 84 -14.47 -12.21 -7.95
CA PRO A 84 -15.04 -11.52 -9.11
C PRO A 84 -16.54 -11.24 -8.97
#